data_AF-A0A1H0QSI7-F1
#
_entry.id   AF-A0A1H0QSI7-F1
#
_cell.length_a   1.000
_cell.length_b   1.000
_cell.length_c   1.000
_cell.angle_alpha   90.00
_cell.angle_beta   90.00
_cell.angle_gamma   90.00
#
_symmetry.space_group_name_H-M   'P 1'
#
loop_
_entity.id
_entity.type
_entity.pdbx_description
1 polymer ?
#
loop_
_entity_poly.entity_id
_entity_poly.type
_entity_poly.pdbx_seq_one_letter_code
_entity_poly.pdbx_strand_id
1 'polypeptide(L)'
;MFVSARRAAAVSTAVLVVGALTAPTAAAIPVSVGDATGPCYLSGTDFPQAEVSSYGGATFDLPETVYEGEHVEIEASLSGGVSGVAIGRLIDAGATTLDGSTSMTIYPDMRGPVRASIDVPGLPITQGSYGPGASWSGKAKFVLPTTTLGKHAMYSGLAGSGITARKADGSLTRHGEVSIGCLASPNLPKIGEYTVLPAVQHADLSATGTTRIAKLGVDAPIGPAPFAIDHDRRTDAVTGTLGATTATIPFRLFGSVPATATVRFTPGAVTGTLDGGVLTAQAPLAVTVTDFSFAGIPIVSGSAACGSNTTLSLSGQGFSLTGGGTVTGAYAISALANCGPFTSLVNALVAGGGNTLVAKATTG
;
A
#
# COMPACT_ATOMS: atom_id res chain seq x y z
N MET A 1 29.59 -49.87 44.47
CA MET A 1 30.77 -49.16 43.94
C MET A 1 30.25 -48.02 43.07
N PHE A 2 30.15 -46.82 43.65
CA PHE A 2 29.56 -45.63 43.01
C PHE A 2 30.56 -45.02 42.02
N VAL A 3 30.15 -44.80 40.77
CA VAL A 3 30.87 -43.95 39.82
C VAL A 3 30.02 -42.71 39.57
N SER A 4 30.60 -41.56 39.93
CA SER A 4 30.00 -40.22 39.87
C SER A 4 30.05 -39.66 38.45
N ALA A 5 28.89 -39.19 37.97
CA ALA A 5 28.72 -38.48 36.70
C ALA A 5 29.05 -36.99 36.86
N ARG A 6 29.97 -36.46 36.03
CA ARG A 6 30.18 -35.01 35.87
C ARG A 6 29.21 -34.47 34.81
N ARG A 7 28.33 -33.56 35.21
CA ARG A 7 27.53 -32.71 34.31
C ARG A 7 28.35 -31.48 33.92
N ALA A 8 28.57 -31.26 32.63
CA ALA A 8 29.00 -29.98 32.07
C ALA A 8 27.74 -29.20 31.67
N ALA A 9 27.57 -27.99 32.19
CA ALA A 9 26.51 -27.07 31.80
C ALA A 9 27.02 -26.19 30.66
N ALA A 10 26.40 -26.30 29.48
CA ALA A 10 26.59 -25.35 28.39
C ALA A 10 25.60 -24.19 28.57
N VAL A 11 26.12 -22.99 28.72
CA VAL A 11 25.36 -21.74 28.74
C VAL A 11 25.10 -21.35 27.28
N SER A 12 23.88 -21.52 26.80
CA SER A 12 23.45 -21.01 25.49
C SER A 12 22.97 -19.57 25.62
N THR A 13 23.73 -18.67 25.02
CA THR A 13 23.37 -17.25 24.85
C THR A 13 22.29 -17.14 23.77
N ALA A 14 21.06 -16.76 24.14
CA ALA A 14 20.00 -16.46 23.19
C ALA A 14 20.24 -15.06 22.58
N VAL A 15 20.53 -15.02 21.29
CA VAL A 15 20.55 -13.78 20.49
C VAL A 15 19.10 -13.44 20.13
N LEU A 16 18.61 -12.32 20.65
CA LEU A 16 17.34 -11.72 20.25
C LEU A 16 17.52 -11.12 18.84
N VAL A 17 16.99 -11.80 17.82
CA VAL A 17 16.82 -11.23 16.49
C VAL A 17 15.58 -10.33 16.54
N VAL A 18 15.80 -9.02 16.51
CA VAL A 18 14.73 -8.03 16.29
C VAL A 18 14.32 -8.17 14.82
N GLY A 19 13.22 -8.88 14.56
CA GLY A 19 12.60 -8.94 13.25
C GLY A 19 12.07 -7.56 12.87
N ALA A 20 12.55 -7.01 11.76
CA ALA A 20 11.91 -5.88 11.11
C ALA A 20 10.48 -6.31 10.73
N LEU A 21 9.47 -5.63 11.30
CA LEU A 21 8.08 -5.77 10.89
C LEU A 21 7.94 -5.18 9.49
N THR A 22 8.11 -6.02 8.48
CA THR A 22 7.66 -5.71 7.12
C THR A 22 6.15 -5.56 7.16
N ALA A 23 5.62 -4.47 6.61
CA ALA A 23 4.19 -4.29 6.42
C ALA A 23 3.58 -5.57 5.82
N PRO A 24 2.37 -6.00 6.25
CA PRO A 24 1.74 -7.16 5.66
C PRO A 24 1.57 -6.89 4.17
N THR A 25 2.32 -7.62 3.34
CA THR A 25 2.03 -7.74 1.91
C THR A 25 0.55 -8.06 1.81
N ALA A 26 -0.18 -7.23 1.06
CA ALA A 26 -1.60 -7.44 0.80
C ALA A 26 -1.83 -8.93 0.50
N ALA A 27 -2.81 -9.53 1.18
CA ALA A 27 -3.11 -10.94 0.99
C ALA A 27 -3.33 -11.17 -0.51
N ALA A 28 -2.58 -12.12 -1.07
CA ALA A 28 -2.63 -12.45 -2.47
C ALA A 28 -3.21 -13.86 -2.61
N ILE A 29 -4.16 -14.00 -3.52
CA ILE A 29 -4.86 -15.26 -3.77
C ILE A 29 -4.11 -15.96 -4.92
N PRO A 30 -3.58 -17.18 -4.71
CA PRO A 30 -2.98 -17.94 -5.78
C PRO A 30 -4.05 -18.35 -6.77
N VAL A 31 -3.88 -17.95 -8.03
CA VAL A 31 -4.76 -18.30 -9.14
C VAL A 31 -4.03 -19.26 -10.06
N SER A 32 -4.68 -20.37 -10.41
CA SER A 32 -4.22 -21.30 -11.43
C SER A 32 -5.27 -21.43 -12.52
N VAL A 33 -4.88 -21.08 -13.74
CA VAL A 33 -5.71 -21.20 -14.95
C VAL A 33 -5.10 -22.30 -15.81
N GLY A 34 -5.90 -23.29 -16.18
CA GLY A 34 -5.52 -24.32 -17.14
C GLY A 34 -6.30 -24.18 -18.45
N ASP A 35 -5.74 -24.73 -19.52
CA ASP A 35 -6.37 -24.74 -20.84
C ASP A 35 -7.74 -25.45 -20.85
N ALA A 36 -8.56 -25.04 -21.82
CA ALA A 36 -9.80 -25.72 -22.13
C ALA A 36 -9.53 -27.15 -22.61
N THR A 37 -10.23 -28.11 -22.01
CA THR A 37 -10.24 -29.52 -22.42
C THR A 37 -11.04 -29.67 -23.72
N GLY A 38 -10.42 -29.37 -24.86
CA GLY A 38 -11.03 -29.49 -26.18
C GLY A 38 -10.03 -29.96 -27.23
N PRO A 39 -10.50 -30.51 -28.36
CA PRO A 39 -9.60 -30.89 -29.45
C PRO A 39 -8.91 -29.65 -30.00
N CYS A 40 -7.60 -29.75 -30.19
CA CYS A 40 -6.76 -28.70 -30.76
C CYS A 40 -6.28 -29.10 -32.15
N TYR A 41 -6.20 -28.12 -33.04
CA TYR A 41 -5.81 -28.34 -34.42
C TYR A 41 -4.68 -27.40 -34.80
N LEU A 42 -3.72 -27.90 -35.56
CA LEU A 42 -2.78 -27.05 -36.27
C LEU A 42 -3.49 -26.40 -37.45
N SER A 43 -3.45 -25.07 -37.54
CA SER A 43 -3.90 -24.32 -38.71
C SER A 43 -2.71 -23.77 -39.49
N GLY A 44 -2.66 -24.10 -40.79
CA GLY A 44 -1.61 -23.69 -41.70
C GLY A 44 -1.89 -24.23 -43.11
N THR A 45 -1.17 -23.73 -44.12
CA THR A 45 -1.40 -24.06 -45.54
C THR A 45 -1.35 -25.57 -45.86
N ASP A 46 -0.63 -26.35 -45.04
CA ASP A 46 -0.43 -27.80 -45.24
C ASP A 46 -1.04 -28.67 -44.11
N PHE A 47 -1.82 -28.07 -43.22
CA PHE A 47 -2.45 -28.76 -42.08
C PHE A 47 -3.98 -28.65 -42.16
N PRO A 48 -4.66 -29.52 -42.94
CA PRO A 48 -6.12 -29.57 -42.91
C PRO A 48 -6.57 -30.23 -41.60
N GLN A 49 -6.65 -29.43 -40.54
CA GLN A 49 -7.11 -29.81 -39.21
C GLN A 49 -6.40 -31.04 -38.63
N ALA A 50 -5.06 -31.01 -38.64
CA ALA A 50 -4.30 -32.08 -38.00
C ALA A 50 -4.44 -31.94 -36.47
N GLU A 51 -5.00 -32.96 -35.83
CA GLU A 51 -5.23 -32.99 -34.39
C GLU A 51 -3.90 -33.02 -33.63
N VAL A 52 -3.82 -32.18 -32.59
CA VAL A 52 -2.71 -32.10 -31.64
C VAL A 52 -3.25 -32.07 -30.23
N SER A 53 -2.48 -32.62 -29.30
CA SER A 53 -2.66 -32.38 -27.87
C SER A 53 -1.88 -31.12 -27.49
N SER A 54 -2.60 -30.05 -27.17
CA SER A 54 -2.04 -28.83 -26.62
C SER A 54 -2.42 -28.71 -25.16
N TYR A 55 -1.52 -28.16 -24.36
CA TYR A 55 -1.85 -27.68 -23.03
C TYR A 55 -1.16 -26.35 -22.78
N GLY A 56 -1.68 -25.66 -21.79
CA GLY A 56 -1.35 -24.28 -21.51
C GLY A 56 -1.94 -23.93 -20.16
N GLY A 57 -1.31 -22.99 -19.50
CA GLY A 57 -1.76 -22.56 -18.21
C GLY A 57 -0.94 -21.42 -17.66
N ALA A 58 -1.51 -20.79 -16.65
CA ALA A 58 -0.90 -19.70 -15.94
C ALA A 58 -1.11 -19.85 -14.45
N THR A 59 -0.07 -19.53 -13.69
CA THR A 59 -0.17 -19.36 -12.24
C THR A 59 0.30 -17.98 -11.86
N PHE A 60 -0.48 -17.27 -11.05
CA PHE A 60 -0.15 -15.92 -10.58
C PHE A 60 -0.86 -15.62 -9.26
N ASP A 61 -0.35 -14.63 -8.54
CA ASP A 61 -0.94 -14.17 -7.28
C ASP A 61 -1.76 -12.91 -7.52
N LEU A 62 -3.08 -12.98 -7.31
CA LEU A 62 -3.99 -11.85 -7.47
C LEU A 62 -4.11 -11.09 -6.13
N PRO A 63 -3.79 -9.78 -6.07
CA PRO A 63 -3.96 -9.01 -4.84
C PRO A 63 -5.45 -8.89 -4.50
N GLU A 64 -5.80 -9.06 -3.22
CA GLU A 64 -7.17 -8.84 -2.75
C GLU A 64 -7.60 -7.37 -2.85
N THR A 65 -6.66 -6.45 -2.64
CA THR A 65 -6.90 -5.01 -2.63
C THR A 65 -5.81 -4.26 -3.39
N VAL A 66 -6.23 -3.22 -4.12
CA VAL A 66 -5.36 -2.26 -4.83
C VAL A 66 -5.95 -0.86 -4.65
N TYR A 67 -5.15 0.19 -4.85
CA TYR A 67 -5.63 1.56 -4.72
C TYR A 67 -5.89 2.22 -6.06
N GLU A 68 -6.81 3.18 -6.08
CA GLU A 68 -7.17 3.92 -7.27
C GLU A 68 -5.95 4.60 -7.92
N GLY A 69 -5.76 4.37 -9.22
CA GLY A 69 -4.64 4.93 -9.98
C GLY A 69 -3.28 4.30 -9.67
N GLU A 70 -3.22 3.25 -8.84
CA GLU A 70 -2.01 2.47 -8.62
C GLU A 70 -1.63 1.65 -9.86
N HIS A 71 -0.33 1.61 -10.20
CA HIS A 71 0.17 0.77 -11.28
C HIS A 71 0.55 -0.61 -10.75
N VAL A 72 -0.38 -1.56 -10.84
CA VAL A 72 -0.21 -2.91 -10.29
C VAL A 72 0.19 -3.88 -11.38
N GLU A 73 1.45 -4.32 -11.35
CA GLU A 73 1.95 -5.41 -12.20
C GLU A 73 1.83 -6.75 -11.47
N ILE A 74 1.16 -7.71 -12.11
CA ILE A 74 1.13 -9.10 -11.65
C ILE A 74 2.08 -9.91 -12.52
N GLU A 75 3.11 -10.49 -11.90
CA GLU A 75 3.92 -11.51 -12.57
C GLU A 75 3.15 -12.85 -12.62
N ALA A 76 3.04 -13.40 -13.81
CA ALA A 76 2.46 -14.72 -14.05
C ALA A 76 3.50 -15.67 -14.61
N SER A 77 3.46 -16.90 -14.12
CA SER A 77 4.20 -18.01 -14.71
C SER A 77 3.31 -18.66 -15.76
N LEU A 78 3.68 -18.49 -17.03
CA LEU A 78 3.00 -19.11 -18.15
C LEU A 78 3.70 -20.42 -18.51
N SER A 79 2.92 -21.41 -18.89
CA SER A 79 3.42 -22.69 -19.40
C SER A 79 2.59 -23.12 -20.60
N GLY A 80 3.22 -23.85 -21.51
CA GLY A 80 2.57 -24.37 -22.70
C GLY A 80 3.26 -25.64 -23.20
N GLY A 81 2.57 -26.36 -24.05
CA GLY A 81 3.13 -27.53 -24.72
C GLY A 81 2.25 -28.01 -25.85
N VAL A 82 2.88 -28.65 -26.82
CA VAL A 82 2.20 -29.32 -27.93
C VAL A 82 2.81 -30.69 -28.15
N SER A 83 1.97 -31.68 -28.41
CA SER A 83 2.39 -33.01 -28.81
C SER A 83 1.38 -33.62 -29.77
N GLY A 84 1.83 -34.54 -30.62
CA GLY A 84 0.92 -35.25 -31.51
C GLY A 84 1.61 -35.75 -32.77
N VAL A 85 0.94 -36.67 -33.46
CA VAL A 85 1.39 -37.19 -34.76
C VAL A 85 1.57 -36.10 -35.81
N ALA A 86 0.82 -35.00 -35.71
CA ALA A 86 0.94 -33.86 -36.61
C ALA A 86 2.31 -33.15 -36.50
N ILE A 87 2.94 -33.18 -35.32
CA ILE A 87 4.30 -32.66 -35.13
C ILE A 87 5.32 -33.51 -35.92
N GLY A 88 5.05 -34.80 -36.13
CA GLY A 88 5.85 -35.66 -37.01
C GLY A 88 6.00 -35.09 -38.42
N ARG A 89 4.94 -34.45 -38.97
CA ARG A 89 5.01 -33.81 -40.29
C ARG A 89 5.94 -32.60 -40.34
N LEU A 90 6.11 -31.91 -39.21
CA LEU A 90 7.09 -30.83 -39.09
C LEU A 90 8.51 -31.41 -39.11
N ILE A 91 8.74 -32.52 -38.42
CA ILE A 91 10.02 -33.25 -38.43
C ILE A 91 10.34 -33.75 -39.84
N ASP A 92 9.37 -34.34 -40.54
CA ASP A 92 9.53 -34.79 -41.92
C ASP A 92 9.85 -33.63 -42.89
N ALA A 93 9.43 -32.42 -42.54
CA ALA A 93 9.77 -31.19 -43.25
C ALA A 93 11.13 -30.58 -42.84
N GLY A 94 11.89 -31.29 -42.00
CA GLY A 94 13.24 -30.91 -41.55
C GLY A 94 13.26 -30.12 -40.24
N ALA A 95 12.16 -30.04 -39.48
CA ALA A 95 12.17 -29.39 -38.17
C ALA A 95 13.03 -30.16 -37.16
N THR A 96 13.93 -29.46 -36.49
CA THR A 96 14.72 -29.98 -35.36
C THR A 96 14.36 -29.30 -34.04
N THR A 97 13.84 -28.08 -34.10
CA THR A 97 13.39 -27.31 -32.93
C THR A 97 12.07 -26.60 -33.22
N LEU A 98 11.35 -26.25 -32.16
CA LEU A 98 10.16 -25.40 -32.21
C LEU A 98 10.42 -24.12 -31.39
N ASP A 99 10.00 -22.97 -31.88
CA ASP A 99 9.77 -21.83 -31.01
C ASP A 99 8.34 -21.93 -30.52
N GLY A 100 8.13 -21.93 -29.20
CA GLY A 100 6.81 -21.98 -28.58
C GLY A 100 6.37 -20.61 -28.12
N SER A 101 5.13 -20.24 -28.37
CA SER A 101 4.51 -19.05 -27.79
C SER A 101 3.27 -19.42 -27.00
N THR A 102 3.08 -18.80 -25.84
CA THR A 102 1.84 -18.89 -25.07
C THR A 102 1.43 -17.51 -24.63
N SER A 103 0.17 -17.18 -24.88
CA SER A 103 -0.48 -15.96 -24.41
C SER A 103 -1.68 -16.31 -23.56
N MET A 104 -1.92 -15.53 -22.51
CA MET A 104 -3.15 -15.59 -21.74
C MET A 104 -3.83 -14.22 -21.80
N THR A 105 -5.14 -14.25 -22.01
CA THR A 105 -6.00 -13.08 -21.86
C THR A 105 -6.79 -13.20 -20.57
N ILE A 106 -6.90 -12.12 -19.82
CA ILE A 106 -7.81 -11.99 -18.68
C ILE A 106 -8.75 -10.81 -18.92
N TYR A 107 -9.98 -10.90 -18.41
CA TYR A 107 -11.02 -9.90 -18.57
C TYR A 107 -11.48 -9.39 -17.20
N PRO A 108 -11.01 -8.21 -16.77
CA PRO A 108 -11.56 -7.51 -15.60
C PRO A 108 -12.98 -7.05 -15.89
N ASP A 109 -13.97 -7.50 -15.13
CA ASP A 109 -15.41 -7.21 -15.30
C ASP A 109 -15.94 -7.42 -16.72
N MET A 110 -15.34 -8.33 -17.49
CA MET A 110 -15.67 -8.52 -18.92
C MET A 110 -15.45 -7.26 -19.78
N ARG A 111 -14.60 -6.34 -19.32
CA ARG A 111 -14.27 -5.06 -20.00
C ARG A 111 -12.79 -5.02 -20.34
N GLY A 112 -12.48 -4.98 -21.63
CA GLY A 112 -11.11 -4.78 -22.12
C GLY A 112 -10.18 -5.95 -21.78
N PRO A 113 -9.61 -6.64 -22.77
CA PRO A 113 -8.67 -7.72 -22.47
C PRO A 113 -7.34 -7.17 -21.93
N VAL A 114 -6.84 -7.75 -20.85
CA VAL A 114 -5.43 -7.63 -20.46
C VAL A 114 -4.72 -8.89 -20.94
N ARG A 115 -3.58 -8.73 -21.62
CA ARG A 115 -2.84 -9.85 -22.23
C ARG A 115 -1.42 -9.91 -21.68
N ALA A 116 -0.95 -11.13 -21.48
CA ALA A 116 0.46 -11.41 -21.26
C ALA A 116 0.87 -12.59 -22.15
N SER A 117 2.08 -12.54 -22.68
CA SER A 117 2.61 -13.61 -23.53
C SER A 117 4.07 -13.90 -23.20
N ILE A 118 4.47 -15.13 -23.50
CA ILE A 118 5.86 -15.57 -23.55
C ILE A 118 6.15 -16.15 -24.92
N ASP A 119 7.38 -15.94 -25.39
CA ASP A 119 7.95 -16.57 -26.58
C ASP A 119 9.25 -17.26 -26.17
N VAL A 120 9.35 -18.56 -26.44
CA VAL A 120 10.47 -19.41 -26.03
C VAL A 120 11.07 -20.07 -27.26
N PRO A 121 12.21 -19.56 -27.77
CA PRO A 121 12.80 -20.07 -29.00
C PRO A 121 13.60 -21.37 -28.79
N GLY A 122 13.76 -22.13 -29.87
CA GLY A 122 14.75 -23.21 -29.94
C GLY A 122 14.46 -24.42 -29.04
N LEU A 123 13.19 -24.70 -28.75
CA LEU A 123 12.79 -25.84 -27.93
C LEU A 123 13.10 -27.15 -28.66
N PRO A 124 13.77 -28.12 -28.01
CA PRO A 124 14.02 -29.41 -28.62
C PRO A 124 12.72 -30.19 -28.79
N ILE A 125 12.60 -30.88 -29.93
CA ILE A 125 11.48 -31.81 -30.14
C ILE A 125 11.82 -33.13 -29.46
N THR A 126 10.97 -33.57 -28.55
CA THR A 126 11.16 -34.82 -27.76
C THR A 126 10.03 -35.80 -28.05
N GLN A 127 10.34 -37.10 -27.99
CA GLN A 127 9.32 -38.16 -28.10
C GLN A 127 8.61 -38.34 -26.76
N GLY A 128 7.29 -38.22 -26.76
CA GLY A 128 6.43 -38.45 -25.59
C GLY A 128 5.35 -39.49 -25.85
N SER A 129 4.52 -39.76 -24.83
CA SER A 129 3.45 -40.77 -24.89
C SER A 129 2.38 -40.50 -25.96
N TYR A 130 2.24 -39.25 -26.39
CA TYR A 130 1.29 -38.81 -27.43
C TYR A 130 1.97 -38.51 -28.77
N GLY A 131 3.25 -38.89 -28.93
CA GLY A 131 4.08 -38.59 -30.10
C GLY A 131 5.10 -37.49 -29.85
N PRO A 132 5.77 -36.99 -30.91
CA PRO A 132 6.75 -35.92 -30.77
C PRO A 132 6.09 -34.62 -30.33
N GLY A 133 6.82 -33.82 -29.54
CA GLY A 133 6.33 -32.57 -29.00
C GLY A 133 7.40 -31.70 -28.35
N ALA A 134 6.98 -30.55 -27.87
CA ALA A 134 7.80 -29.62 -27.10
C ALA A 134 6.94 -29.00 -25.98
N SER A 135 7.59 -28.64 -24.88
CA SER A 135 7.00 -27.93 -23.75
C SER A 135 7.86 -26.72 -23.39
N TRP A 136 7.23 -25.69 -22.83
CA TRP A 136 7.89 -24.46 -22.47
C TRP A 136 7.23 -23.78 -21.27
N SER A 137 7.98 -22.91 -20.62
CA SER A 137 7.49 -22.05 -19.55
C SER A 137 8.29 -20.76 -19.48
N GLY A 138 7.70 -19.73 -18.89
CA GLY A 138 8.30 -18.41 -18.76
C GLY A 138 7.50 -17.50 -17.86
N LYS A 139 7.99 -16.27 -17.66
CA LYS A 139 7.33 -15.23 -16.88
C LYS A 139 6.79 -14.15 -17.80
N ALA A 140 5.59 -13.67 -17.52
CA ALA A 140 5.00 -12.52 -18.18
C ALA A 140 4.29 -11.64 -17.15
N LYS A 141 3.91 -10.41 -17.54
CA LYS A 141 3.27 -9.46 -16.63
C LYS A 141 1.89 -9.04 -17.15
N PHE A 142 0.94 -8.89 -16.23
CA PHE A 142 -0.34 -8.22 -16.44
C PHE A 142 -0.34 -6.89 -15.71
N VAL A 143 -1.01 -5.88 -16.26
CA VAL A 143 -1.31 -4.63 -15.55
C VAL A 143 -2.79 -4.63 -15.20
N LEU A 144 -3.12 -4.58 -13.91
CA LEU A 144 -4.52 -4.51 -13.48
C LEU A 144 -5.10 -3.10 -13.72
N PRO A 145 -6.34 -2.98 -14.16
CA PRO A 145 -7.02 -1.69 -14.17
C PRO A 145 -7.42 -1.30 -12.74
N THR A 146 -7.03 -0.09 -12.35
CA THR A 146 -7.26 0.49 -11.01
C THR A 146 -8.01 1.81 -11.06
N THR A 147 -8.67 2.13 -12.18
CA THR A 147 -9.31 3.45 -12.40
C THR A 147 -10.77 3.52 -11.98
N THR A 148 -11.35 2.42 -11.51
CA THR A 148 -12.76 2.36 -11.10
C THR A 148 -12.81 1.75 -9.73
N LEU A 149 -13.52 2.40 -8.80
CA LEU A 149 -13.65 1.92 -7.42
C LEU A 149 -14.60 0.72 -7.33
N GLY A 150 -14.34 -0.15 -6.35
CA GLY A 150 -15.23 -1.26 -6.00
C GLY A 150 -14.62 -2.62 -6.27
N LYS A 151 -15.46 -3.65 -6.27
CA LYS A 151 -15.06 -5.04 -6.52
C LYS A 151 -15.05 -5.31 -8.01
N HIS A 152 -13.98 -5.94 -8.47
CA HIS A 152 -13.76 -6.34 -9.86
C HIS A 152 -13.62 -7.85 -9.94
N ALA A 153 -14.43 -8.48 -10.78
CA ALA A 153 -14.32 -9.91 -11.06
C ALA A 153 -13.34 -10.14 -12.21
N MET A 154 -12.41 -11.07 -12.00
CA MET A 154 -11.46 -11.47 -13.03
C MET A 154 -11.96 -12.73 -13.71
N TYR A 155 -12.00 -12.72 -15.04
CA TYR A 155 -12.38 -13.87 -15.85
C TYR A 155 -11.21 -14.31 -16.70
N SER A 156 -10.95 -15.62 -16.76
CA SER A 156 -9.95 -16.14 -17.69
C SER A 156 -10.51 -16.14 -19.11
N GLY A 157 -9.69 -15.62 -20.02
CA GLY A 157 -9.88 -15.69 -21.45
C GLY A 157 -9.21 -16.90 -22.07
N LEU A 158 -9.30 -16.96 -23.40
CA LEU A 158 -8.61 -17.98 -24.17
C LEU A 158 -7.10 -17.80 -24.03
N ALA A 159 -6.43 -18.91 -23.70
CA ALA A 159 -5.00 -19.02 -23.90
C ALA A 159 -4.74 -19.32 -25.38
N GLY A 160 -3.90 -18.50 -26.01
CA GLY A 160 -3.46 -18.73 -27.39
C GLY A 160 -2.07 -19.34 -27.36
N SER A 161 -1.88 -20.46 -28.06
CA SER A 161 -0.57 -21.08 -28.24
C SER A 161 -0.18 -21.08 -29.72
N GLY A 162 1.10 -20.86 -29.99
CA GLY A 162 1.66 -20.89 -31.33
C GLY A 162 2.96 -21.67 -31.35
N ILE A 163 3.30 -22.22 -32.51
CA ILE A 163 4.61 -22.82 -32.74
C ILE A 163 5.20 -22.36 -34.06
N THR A 164 6.52 -22.15 -34.07
CA THR A 164 7.28 -21.91 -35.29
C THR A 164 8.32 -23.00 -35.46
N ALA A 165 8.23 -23.76 -36.56
CA ALA A 165 9.12 -24.88 -36.81
C ALA A 165 10.42 -24.45 -37.50
N ARG A 166 11.57 -24.81 -36.91
CA ARG A 166 12.91 -24.45 -37.41
C ARG A 166 13.77 -25.67 -37.72
N LYS A 167 14.62 -25.54 -38.73
CA LYS A 167 15.66 -26.51 -39.08
C LYS A 167 16.90 -26.36 -38.19
N ALA A 168 17.86 -27.28 -38.34
CA ALA A 168 19.10 -27.28 -37.58
C ALA A 168 19.95 -26.00 -37.75
N ASP A 169 19.82 -25.32 -38.89
CA ASP A 169 20.50 -24.05 -39.19
C ASP A 169 19.73 -22.81 -38.65
N GLY A 170 18.60 -23.01 -37.94
CA GLY A 170 17.74 -21.96 -37.42
C GLY A 170 16.76 -21.36 -38.43
N SER A 171 16.85 -21.73 -39.71
CA SER A 171 15.91 -21.27 -40.74
C SER A 171 14.53 -21.91 -40.58
N LEU A 172 13.50 -21.24 -41.08
CA LEU A 172 12.13 -21.77 -41.05
C LEU A 172 12.00 -23.02 -41.93
N THR A 173 11.18 -23.96 -41.50
CA THR A 173 10.70 -25.02 -42.39
C THR A 173 9.77 -24.44 -43.47
N ARG A 174 9.41 -25.25 -44.47
CA ARG A 174 8.41 -24.86 -45.49
C ARG A 174 7.04 -24.48 -44.90
N HIS A 175 6.76 -24.90 -43.67
CA HIS A 175 5.49 -24.68 -42.99
C HIS A 175 5.47 -23.38 -42.17
N GLY A 176 6.62 -22.73 -41.95
CA GLY A 176 6.70 -21.45 -41.25
C GLY A 176 6.13 -21.47 -39.83
N GLU A 177 5.37 -20.42 -39.50
CA GLU A 177 4.61 -20.29 -38.27
C GLU A 177 3.27 -21.01 -38.40
N VAL A 178 2.93 -21.83 -37.40
CA VAL A 178 1.69 -22.60 -37.34
C VAL A 178 0.95 -22.21 -36.07
N SER A 179 -0.30 -21.79 -36.20
CA SER A 179 -1.12 -21.46 -35.04
C SER A 179 -1.79 -22.72 -34.51
N ILE A 180 -1.92 -22.80 -33.18
CA ILE A 180 -2.68 -23.87 -32.53
C ILE A 180 -4.06 -23.31 -32.20
N GLY A 181 -5.07 -23.81 -32.89
CA GLY A 181 -6.47 -23.47 -32.64
C GLY A 181 -7.14 -24.56 -31.81
N CYS A 182 -7.42 -24.28 -30.53
CA CYS A 182 -8.22 -25.16 -29.70
C CYS A 182 -9.69 -24.74 -29.77
N LEU A 183 -10.60 -25.71 -29.89
CA LEU A 183 -12.03 -25.45 -29.68
C LEU A 183 -12.25 -25.18 -28.20
N ALA A 184 -12.14 -23.91 -27.82
CA ALA A 184 -12.37 -23.50 -26.46
C ALA A 184 -13.86 -23.51 -26.12
N SER A 185 -14.16 -23.86 -24.88
CA SER A 185 -15.50 -23.65 -24.35
C SER A 185 -15.83 -22.15 -24.36
N PRO A 186 -17.03 -21.73 -24.75
CA PRO A 186 -17.42 -20.30 -24.75
C PRO A 186 -17.52 -19.70 -23.34
N ASN A 187 -17.30 -20.53 -22.30
CA ASN A 187 -17.35 -20.11 -20.92
C ASN A 187 -16.04 -19.43 -20.53
N LEU A 188 -16.14 -18.20 -20.03
CA LEU A 188 -15.04 -17.45 -19.42
C LEU A 188 -15.22 -17.60 -17.91
N PRO A 189 -14.59 -18.60 -17.26
CA PRO A 189 -14.81 -18.81 -15.85
C PRO A 189 -14.18 -17.67 -15.06
N LYS A 190 -14.86 -17.28 -13.98
CA LYS A 190 -14.33 -16.35 -12.98
C LYS A 190 -13.18 -17.02 -12.25
N ILE A 191 -12.02 -16.38 -12.24
CA ILE A 191 -10.76 -16.90 -11.67
C ILE A 191 -10.34 -16.18 -10.38
N GLY A 192 -10.97 -15.05 -10.07
CA GLY A 192 -10.69 -14.31 -8.84
C GLY A 192 -11.48 -13.02 -8.75
N GLU A 193 -11.26 -12.29 -7.66
CA GLU A 193 -11.75 -10.93 -7.46
C GLU A 193 -10.65 -10.09 -6.82
N TYR A 194 -10.66 -8.79 -7.12
CA TYR A 194 -9.88 -7.80 -6.39
C TYR A 194 -10.73 -6.57 -6.14
N THR A 195 -10.39 -5.79 -5.10
CA THR A 195 -11.12 -4.56 -4.76
C THR A 195 -10.23 -3.36 -4.98
N VAL A 196 -10.70 -2.39 -5.78
CA VAL A 196 -10.06 -1.08 -5.92
C VAL A 196 -10.65 -0.15 -4.85
N LEU A 197 -9.81 0.29 -3.93
CA LEU A 197 -10.15 1.25 -2.89
C LEU A 197 -9.74 2.67 -3.29
N PRO A 198 -10.39 3.71 -2.74
CA PRO A 198 -9.93 5.08 -2.92
C PRO A 198 -8.46 5.20 -2.49
N ALA A 199 -7.65 5.86 -3.32
CA ALA A 199 -6.25 6.10 -2.97
C ALA A 199 -6.13 7.02 -1.75
N VAL A 200 -7.00 8.03 -1.67
CA VAL A 200 -7.10 8.93 -0.53
C VAL A 200 -8.24 8.48 0.36
N GLN A 201 -7.91 8.20 1.62
CA GLN A 201 -8.88 7.85 2.64
C GLN A 201 -9.08 9.06 3.57
N HIS A 202 -10.33 9.45 3.75
CA HIS A 202 -10.73 10.57 4.60
C HIS A 202 -11.28 10.08 5.94
N ALA A 203 -11.00 10.81 7.02
CA ALA A 203 -11.67 10.64 8.30
C ALA A 203 -11.90 11.97 9.01
N ASP A 204 -13.11 12.13 9.54
CA ASP A 204 -13.46 13.19 10.49
C ASP A 204 -13.35 12.66 11.92
N LEU A 205 -12.40 13.20 12.67
CA LEU A 205 -12.12 12.83 14.04
C LEU A 205 -12.37 14.00 14.99
N SER A 206 -12.49 13.71 16.27
CA SER A 206 -12.49 14.69 17.35
C SER A 206 -11.27 14.47 18.23
N ALA A 207 -10.48 15.53 18.42
CA ALA A 207 -9.29 15.52 19.26
C ALA A 207 -9.59 16.14 20.63
N THR A 208 -9.44 15.37 21.70
CA THR A 208 -9.57 15.85 23.08
C THR A 208 -8.34 15.45 23.88
N GLY A 209 -7.82 16.34 24.72
CA GLY A 209 -6.55 16.09 25.37
C GLY A 209 -6.13 17.11 26.41
N THR A 210 -4.83 17.14 26.63
CA THR A 210 -4.17 18.06 27.56
C THR A 210 -2.94 18.67 26.88
N THR A 211 -2.63 19.92 27.21
CA THR A 211 -1.38 20.58 26.84
C THR A 211 -0.60 20.97 28.09
N ARG A 212 0.71 20.81 28.06
CA ARG A 212 1.64 21.24 29.10
C ARG A 212 2.37 22.50 28.67
N ILE A 213 2.29 23.55 29.49
CA ILE A 213 3.13 24.74 29.34
C ILE A 213 4.36 24.57 30.23
N ALA A 214 5.49 24.21 29.63
CA ALA A 214 6.66 23.74 30.37
C ALA A 214 7.18 24.76 31.38
N LYS A 215 7.25 26.03 30.98
CA LYS A 215 7.79 27.12 31.80
C LYS A 215 6.93 27.44 33.03
N LEU A 216 5.62 27.20 32.93
CA LEU A 216 4.68 27.33 34.04
C LEU A 216 4.55 26.04 34.84
N GLY A 217 4.95 24.90 34.28
CA GLY A 217 4.82 23.59 34.92
C GLY A 217 3.37 23.14 35.09
N VAL A 218 2.45 23.66 34.26
CA VAL A 218 1.01 23.41 34.36
C VAL A 218 0.49 22.69 33.13
N ASP A 219 -0.50 21.82 33.36
CA ASP A 219 -1.25 21.15 32.32
C ASP A 219 -2.64 21.78 32.23
N ALA A 220 -3.16 21.92 31.01
CA ALA A 220 -4.49 22.47 30.75
C ALA A 220 -5.25 21.59 29.75
N PRO A 221 -6.56 21.37 29.96
CA PRO A 221 -7.37 20.62 29.01
C PRO A 221 -7.51 21.39 27.70
N ILE A 222 -7.59 20.63 26.60
CA ILE A 222 -7.85 21.13 25.25
C ILE A 222 -8.88 20.24 24.56
N GLY A 223 -9.60 20.83 23.61
CA GLY A 223 -10.65 20.16 22.85
C GLY A 223 -11.99 20.05 23.61
N PRO A 224 -13.00 19.39 23.00
CA PRO A 224 -12.93 18.72 21.70
C PRO A 224 -12.69 19.70 20.55
N ALA A 225 -11.82 19.31 19.61
CA ALA A 225 -11.56 20.06 18.39
C ALA A 225 -11.72 19.14 17.17
N PRO A 226 -12.36 19.60 16.07
CA PRO A 226 -12.47 18.80 14.87
C PRO A 226 -11.08 18.53 14.28
N PHE A 227 -10.85 17.32 13.80
CA PHE A 227 -9.61 16.89 13.18
C PHE A 227 -9.95 16.09 11.92
N ALA A 228 -9.90 16.74 10.78
CA ALA A 228 -10.10 16.10 9.48
C ALA A 228 -8.76 15.69 8.90
N ILE A 229 -8.64 14.45 8.45
CA ILE A 229 -7.39 13.89 7.95
C ILE A 229 -7.64 13.10 6.66
N ASP A 230 -6.79 13.33 5.69
CA ASP A 230 -6.69 12.61 4.43
C ASP A 230 -5.37 11.83 4.41
N HIS A 231 -5.43 10.56 4.04
CA HIS A 231 -4.27 9.69 3.91
C HIS A 231 -4.20 9.12 2.50
N ASP A 232 -3.15 9.45 1.74
CA ASP A 232 -2.87 8.85 0.45
C ASP A 232 -2.10 7.54 0.63
N ARG A 233 -2.77 6.41 0.41
CA ARG A 233 -2.25 5.05 0.59
C ARG A 233 -1.17 4.65 -0.43
N ARG A 234 -0.97 5.43 -1.50
CA ARG A 234 0.10 5.19 -2.48
C ARG A 234 1.43 5.80 -2.05
N THR A 235 1.39 6.83 -1.23
CA THR A 235 2.59 7.62 -0.85
C THR A 235 2.79 7.73 0.66
N ASP A 236 1.87 7.17 1.43
CA ASP A 236 1.69 7.34 2.87
C ASP A 236 1.58 8.81 3.31
N ALA A 237 1.33 9.73 2.38
CA ALA A 237 1.23 11.15 2.65
C ALA A 237 -0.06 11.47 3.40
N VAL A 238 0.04 12.35 4.39
CA VAL A 238 -1.07 12.83 5.19
C VAL A 238 -1.25 14.32 4.96
N THR A 239 -2.49 14.72 4.71
CA THR A 239 -2.94 16.12 4.79
C THR A 239 -4.12 16.23 5.72
N GLY A 240 -4.37 17.40 6.29
CA GLY A 240 -5.53 17.55 7.16
C GLY A 240 -5.71 18.95 7.72
N THR A 241 -6.73 19.10 8.54
CA THR A 241 -7.01 20.32 9.29
C THR A 241 -7.28 19.97 10.74
N LEU A 242 -6.67 20.72 11.65
CA LEU A 242 -6.95 20.62 13.08
C LEU A 242 -7.62 21.92 13.52
N GLY A 243 -8.83 21.79 14.06
CA GLY A 243 -9.64 22.91 14.51
C GLY A 243 -8.98 23.69 15.65
N ALA A 244 -9.30 24.98 15.72
CA ALA A 244 -8.84 25.81 16.82
C ALA A 244 -9.42 25.33 18.15
N THR A 245 -8.63 25.44 19.22
CA THR A 245 -9.06 25.11 20.58
C THR A 245 -8.56 26.16 21.55
N THR A 246 -9.16 26.19 22.74
CA THR A 246 -8.81 27.14 23.79
C THR A 246 -8.51 26.37 25.06
N ALA A 247 -7.46 26.78 25.76
CA ALA A 247 -7.10 26.27 27.07
C ALA A 247 -7.16 27.40 28.10
N THR A 248 -7.82 27.15 29.21
CA THR A 248 -7.77 28.05 30.38
C THR A 248 -6.74 27.51 31.36
N ILE A 249 -5.71 28.31 31.61
CA ILE A 249 -4.52 27.91 32.33
C ILE A 249 -4.48 28.65 33.66
N PRO A 250 -4.78 27.97 34.79
CA PRO A 250 -4.55 28.53 36.11
C PRO A 250 -3.08 28.40 36.50
N PHE A 251 -2.48 29.47 37.02
CA PHE A 251 -1.11 29.46 37.53
C PHE A 251 -0.94 30.43 38.70
N ARG A 252 0.24 30.41 39.33
CA ARG A 252 0.58 31.31 40.44
C ARG A 252 1.74 32.22 40.04
N LEU A 253 1.52 33.52 40.17
CA LEU A 253 2.57 34.53 40.06
C LEU A 253 3.24 34.74 41.41
N PHE A 254 4.58 34.81 41.40
CA PHE A 254 5.41 35.02 42.58
C PHE A 254 5.14 34.02 43.73
N GLY A 255 4.75 32.79 43.39
CA GLY A 255 4.54 31.69 44.34
C GLY A 255 3.19 31.69 45.08
N SER A 256 2.48 32.82 45.16
CA SER A 256 1.28 32.94 46.00
C SER A 256 0.07 33.60 45.34
N VAL A 257 0.25 34.38 44.26
CA VAL A 257 -0.87 35.14 43.71
C VAL A 257 -1.55 34.39 42.57
N PRO A 258 -2.86 34.08 42.66
CA PRO A 258 -3.57 33.36 41.61
C PRO A 258 -3.69 34.21 40.35
N ALA A 259 -3.39 33.59 39.21
CA ALA A 259 -3.52 34.17 37.89
C ALA A 259 -4.12 33.13 36.93
N THR A 260 -4.83 33.62 35.92
CA THR A 260 -5.43 32.77 34.89
C THR A 260 -5.15 33.38 33.53
N ALA A 261 -4.75 32.55 32.56
CA ALA A 261 -4.64 32.93 31.16
C ALA A 261 -5.47 32.02 30.28
N THR A 262 -6.20 32.61 29.34
CA THR A 262 -6.91 31.90 28.30
C THR A 262 -6.08 31.98 27.02
N VAL A 263 -5.64 30.81 26.53
CA VAL A 263 -4.80 30.69 25.35
C VAL A 263 -5.57 29.97 24.26
N ARG A 264 -5.70 30.62 23.12
CA ARG A 264 -6.26 30.04 21.90
C ARG A 264 -5.15 29.51 21.02
N PHE A 265 -5.26 28.24 20.66
CA PHE A 265 -4.41 27.53 19.72
C PHE A 265 -5.15 27.43 18.40
N THR A 266 -4.57 27.96 17.32
CA THR A 266 -5.14 27.91 15.97
C THR A 266 -4.13 27.23 15.05
N PRO A 267 -4.21 25.90 14.89
CA PRO A 267 -3.41 25.18 13.92
C PRO A 267 -3.81 25.55 12.49
N GLY A 268 -2.85 25.53 11.57
CA GLY A 268 -3.11 25.57 10.14
C GLY A 268 -3.23 24.16 9.54
N ALA A 269 -2.96 24.06 8.24
CA ALA A 269 -2.98 22.78 7.54
C ALA A 269 -1.93 21.81 8.11
N VAL A 270 -2.37 20.59 8.39
CA VAL A 270 -1.53 19.48 8.84
C VAL A 270 -0.96 18.79 7.61
N THR A 271 0.33 18.50 7.62
CA THR A 271 1.02 17.74 6.56
C THR A 271 1.98 16.74 7.20
N GLY A 272 2.12 15.55 6.61
CA GLY A 272 2.95 14.51 7.22
C GLY A 272 2.88 13.18 6.50
N THR A 273 3.12 12.11 7.25
CA THR A 273 3.03 10.72 6.80
C THR A 273 2.32 9.82 7.82
N LEU A 274 1.70 8.74 7.34
CA LEU A 274 1.10 7.68 8.16
C LEU A 274 1.52 6.31 7.61
N ASP A 275 2.68 5.83 8.06
CA ASP A 275 3.22 4.52 7.64
C ASP A 275 3.07 3.50 8.78
N GLY A 276 2.50 2.33 8.50
CA GLY A 276 2.38 1.25 9.47
C GLY A 276 1.65 1.62 10.78
N GLY A 277 0.77 2.63 10.75
CA GLY A 277 0.10 3.15 11.95
C GLY A 277 0.94 4.14 12.76
N VAL A 278 2.08 4.57 12.24
CA VAL A 278 2.93 5.62 12.81
C VAL A 278 2.62 6.94 12.10
N LEU A 279 1.90 7.82 12.78
CA LEU A 279 1.64 9.18 12.30
C LEU A 279 2.84 10.07 12.63
N THR A 280 3.38 10.78 11.64
CA THR A 280 4.36 11.86 11.83
C THR A 280 3.91 13.06 11.01
N ALA A 281 3.52 14.16 11.66
CA ALA A 281 2.97 15.32 10.97
C ALA A 281 3.42 16.64 11.59
N GLN A 282 3.24 17.72 10.85
CA GLN A 282 3.54 19.07 11.28
C GLN A 282 2.44 20.02 10.81
N ALA A 283 2.20 21.06 11.59
CA ALA A 283 1.31 22.15 11.23
C ALA A 283 1.87 23.49 11.73
N PRO A 284 1.69 24.60 10.99
CA PRO A 284 1.88 25.92 11.57
C PRO A 284 0.85 26.12 12.69
N LEU A 285 1.24 26.80 13.77
CA LEU A 285 0.42 27.03 14.94
C LEU A 285 0.48 28.49 15.34
N ALA A 286 -0.68 29.16 15.33
CA ALA A 286 -0.85 30.46 15.94
C ALA A 286 -1.29 30.29 17.40
N VAL A 287 -0.57 30.93 18.32
CA VAL A 287 -0.86 30.93 19.76
C VAL A 287 -1.23 32.35 20.16
N THR A 288 -2.46 32.54 20.64
CA THR A 288 -2.99 33.86 21.03
C THR A 288 -3.46 33.81 22.48
N VAL A 289 -3.02 34.76 23.31
CA VAL A 289 -3.54 34.94 24.66
C VAL A 289 -4.73 35.89 24.57
N THR A 290 -5.95 35.36 24.73
CA THR A 290 -7.17 36.16 24.59
C THR A 290 -7.50 36.91 25.87
N ASP A 291 -7.28 36.25 27.01
CA ASP A 291 -7.61 36.78 28.32
C ASP A 291 -6.50 36.50 29.32
N PHE A 292 -6.24 37.45 30.19
CA PHE A 292 -5.29 37.32 31.29
C PHE A 292 -5.83 38.06 32.50
N SER A 293 -5.91 37.38 33.64
CA SER A 293 -6.36 37.96 34.91
C SER A 293 -5.40 37.61 36.05
N PHE A 294 -5.31 38.55 37.00
CA PHE A 294 -4.47 38.43 38.18
C PHE A 294 -5.26 38.86 39.41
N ALA A 295 -5.30 38.00 40.44
CA ALA A 295 -6.08 38.25 41.66
C ALA A 295 -7.57 38.62 41.38
N GLY A 296 -8.16 38.05 40.32
CA GLY A 296 -9.54 38.35 39.90
C GLY A 296 -9.71 39.64 39.10
N ILE A 297 -8.64 40.43 38.89
CA ILE A 297 -8.66 41.64 38.07
C ILE A 297 -8.28 41.26 36.63
N PRO A 298 -9.17 41.49 35.63
CA PRO A 298 -8.85 41.26 34.23
C PRO A 298 -7.84 42.32 33.76
N ILE A 299 -6.68 41.86 33.29
CA ILE A 299 -5.59 42.69 32.79
C ILE A 299 -5.62 42.76 31.26
N VAL A 300 -5.98 41.66 30.61
CA VAL A 300 -6.24 41.55 29.17
C VAL A 300 -7.58 40.86 29.01
N SER A 301 -8.46 41.42 28.17
CA SER A 301 -9.72 40.79 27.82
C SER A 301 -9.99 40.96 26.34
N GLY A 302 -10.31 39.85 25.66
CA GLY A 302 -10.69 39.84 24.24
C GLY A 302 -9.61 40.33 23.27
N SER A 303 -8.34 40.40 23.67
CA SER A 303 -7.28 40.87 22.77
C SER A 303 -6.91 39.79 21.75
N ALA A 304 -7.28 39.99 20.50
CA ALA A 304 -6.83 39.13 19.40
C ALA A 304 -5.38 39.39 18.97
N ALA A 305 -4.76 40.47 19.46
CA ALA A 305 -3.45 40.92 19.00
C ALA A 305 -2.28 40.26 19.73
N CYS A 306 -2.47 39.82 20.99
CA CYS A 306 -1.42 39.22 21.81
C CYS A 306 -1.14 37.78 21.36
N GLY A 307 -0.18 37.59 20.45
CA GLY A 307 0.06 36.27 19.88
C GLY A 307 1.43 36.07 19.25
N SER A 308 1.66 34.83 18.85
CA SER A 308 2.89 34.39 18.19
C SER A 308 2.59 33.24 17.22
N ASN A 309 3.49 33.02 16.27
CA ASN A 309 3.44 31.88 15.35
C ASN A 309 4.59 30.92 15.64
N THR A 310 4.32 29.63 15.50
CA THR A 310 5.27 28.54 15.70
C THR A 310 4.89 27.34 14.84
N THR A 311 5.61 26.24 15.00
CA THR A 311 5.28 24.95 14.39
C THR A 311 4.90 23.96 15.47
N LEU A 312 3.80 23.25 15.23
CA LEU A 312 3.36 22.09 16.00
C LEU A 312 3.86 20.83 15.30
N SER A 313 4.70 20.06 15.96
CA SER A 313 5.05 18.70 15.53
C SER A 313 4.10 17.72 16.19
N LEU A 314 3.63 16.71 15.45
CA LEU A 314 2.69 15.68 15.88
C LEU A 314 3.30 14.30 15.60
N SER A 315 3.14 13.38 16.54
CA SER A 315 3.50 11.98 16.38
C SER A 315 2.46 11.08 17.04
N GLY A 316 2.19 9.91 16.46
CA GLY A 316 1.28 8.93 17.05
C GLY A 316 1.69 7.52 16.67
N GLN A 317 1.53 6.57 17.60
CA GLN A 317 1.74 5.15 17.34
C GLN A 317 0.40 4.41 17.41
N GLY A 318 0.20 3.44 16.53
CA GLY A 318 -1.07 2.72 16.41
C GLY A 318 -2.23 3.60 15.97
N PHE A 319 -1.94 4.71 15.28
CA PHE A 319 -2.97 5.60 14.75
C PHE A 319 -3.62 4.95 13.53
N SER A 320 -4.95 5.05 13.44
CA SER A 320 -5.74 4.58 12.30
C SER A 320 -6.86 5.56 11.99
N LEU A 321 -7.28 5.64 10.73
CA LEU A 321 -8.39 6.49 10.32
C LEU A 321 -9.74 6.05 10.92
N THR A 322 -9.92 4.74 11.14
CA THR A 322 -11.18 4.17 11.64
C THR A 322 -11.25 4.11 13.16
N GLY A 323 -10.13 3.89 13.85
CA GLY A 323 -10.07 3.81 15.32
C GLY A 323 -9.56 5.09 15.99
N GLY A 324 -9.03 6.04 15.22
CA GLY A 324 -8.27 7.16 15.74
C GLY A 324 -6.96 6.70 16.39
N GLY A 325 -6.55 7.37 17.46
CA GLY A 325 -5.34 7.04 18.20
C GLY A 325 -4.88 8.14 19.15
N THR A 326 -3.85 7.86 19.93
CA THR A 326 -3.18 8.89 20.75
C THR A 326 -2.15 9.61 19.90
N VAL A 327 -2.26 10.94 19.85
CA VAL A 327 -1.33 11.83 19.17
C VAL A 327 -0.63 12.67 20.24
N THR A 328 0.68 12.62 20.25
CA THR A 328 1.54 13.50 21.03
C THR A 328 2.01 14.65 20.15
N GLY A 329 2.06 15.85 20.72
CA GLY A 329 2.52 17.04 20.04
C GLY A 329 3.62 17.75 20.82
N ALA A 330 4.47 18.46 20.09
CA ALA A 330 5.51 19.32 20.65
C ALA A 330 5.51 20.67 19.94
N TYR A 331 5.66 21.75 20.70
CA TYR A 331 5.72 23.11 20.16
C TYR A 331 6.52 24.04 21.07
N ALA A 332 7.03 25.12 20.49
CA ALA A 332 7.66 26.21 21.23
C ALA A 332 6.78 27.45 21.16
N ILE A 333 6.56 28.12 22.29
CA ILE A 333 5.88 29.42 22.28
C ILE A 333 6.93 30.47 21.97
N SER A 334 6.88 31.01 20.75
CA SER A 334 7.70 32.14 20.33
C SER A 334 7.36 33.38 21.17
N ALA A 335 8.23 34.40 21.12
CA ALA A 335 7.93 35.67 21.78
C ALA A 335 6.60 36.24 21.25
N LEU A 336 5.65 36.46 22.16
CA LEU A 336 4.38 37.08 21.87
C LEU A 336 4.59 38.57 21.60
N ALA A 337 3.90 39.05 20.58
CA ALA A 337 3.85 40.46 20.21
C ALA A 337 2.49 41.06 20.58
N ASN A 338 2.43 42.39 20.70
CA ASN A 338 1.19 43.17 20.88
C ASN A 338 0.35 42.78 22.12
N CYS A 339 1.00 42.37 23.21
CA CYS A 339 0.34 42.12 24.49
C CYS A 339 0.25 43.38 25.37
N GLY A 340 0.38 44.56 24.75
CA GLY A 340 0.37 45.85 25.43
C GLY A 340 1.55 46.01 26.42
N PRO A 341 1.36 46.74 27.54
CA PRO A 341 2.44 47.03 28.49
C PRO A 341 2.97 45.78 29.22
N PHE A 342 2.25 44.66 29.16
CA PHE A 342 2.61 43.41 29.83
C PHE A 342 3.38 42.42 28.94
N THR A 343 3.73 42.81 27.71
CA THR A 343 4.42 41.94 26.74
C THR A 343 5.67 41.27 27.33
N SER A 344 6.53 42.03 28.03
CA SER A 344 7.73 41.49 28.66
C SER A 344 7.43 40.45 29.74
N LEU A 345 6.40 40.70 30.56
CA LEU A 345 5.97 39.78 31.62
C LEU A 345 5.39 38.49 31.03
N VAL A 346 4.49 38.60 30.04
CA VAL A 346 3.89 37.44 29.37
C VAL A 346 4.99 36.58 28.72
N ASN A 347 5.93 37.18 28.00
CA ASN A 347 7.06 36.45 27.42
C ASN A 347 7.96 35.80 28.48
N ALA A 348 8.19 36.47 29.60
CA ALA A 348 8.93 35.88 30.72
C ALA A 348 8.23 34.64 31.30
N LEU A 349 6.92 34.51 31.18
CA LEU A 349 6.13 33.42 31.77
C LEU A 349 5.85 32.27 30.81
N VAL A 350 5.51 32.56 29.54
CA VAL A 350 5.03 31.53 28.60
C VAL A 350 5.96 31.29 27.42
N ALA A 351 6.79 32.27 27.02
CA ALA A 351 7.67 32.08 25.86
C ALA A 351 8.81 31.12 26.20
N GLY A 352 9.00 30.10 25.36
CA GLY A 352 9.95 29.02 25.55
C GLY A 352 9.56 27.72 24.84
N GLY A 353 10.54 26.83 24.71
CA GLY A 353 10.35 25.48 24.18
C GLY A 353 9.89 24.46 25.24
N GLY A 354 9.77 23.20 24.82
CA GLY A 354 9.45 22.08 25.70
C GLY A 354 7.96 21.91 26.01
N ASN A 355 7.08 22.70 25.37
CA ASN A 355 5.64 22.52 25.53
C ASN A 355 5.19 21.27 24.79
N THR A 356 4.30 20.52 25.42
CA THR A 356 3.80 19.25 24.89
C THR A 356 2.29 19.25 24.82
N LEU A 357 1.76 18.38 23.99
CA LEU A 357 0.34 18.11 23.84
C LEU A 357 0.14 16.60 23.81
N VAL A 358 -0.90 16.11 24.45
CA VAL A 358 -1.33 14.72 24.34
C VAL A 358 -2.83 14.73 24.11
N ALA A 359 -3.25 14.29 22.94
CA ALA A 359 -4.66 14.21 22.57
C ALA A 359 -5.02 12.81 22.12
N LYS A 360 -6.25 12.40 22.42
CA LYS A 360 -6.88 11.24 21.83
C LYS A 360 -7.76 11.71 20.69
N ALA A 361 -7.47 11.24 19.49
CA ALA A 361 -8.33 11.37 18.34
C ALA A 361 -9.29 10.19 18.32
N THR A 362 -10.59 10.45 18.21
CA THR A 362 -11.63 9.43 18.11
C THR A 362 -12.59 9.78 16.99
N THR A 363 -13.19 8.78 16.35
CA THR A 363 -14.30 8.99 15.42
C THR A 363 -15.44 9.69 16.14
N GLY A 364 -15.95 10.76 15.51
CA GLY A 364 -17.12 11.51 16.00
C GLY A 364 -18.42 10.72 15.90
#